data_AF-A0A958IJB7-F1
#
_entry.id   AF-A0A958IJB7-F1
#
_cell.length_a   1.000
_cell.length_b   1.000
_cell.length_c   1.000
_cell.angle_alpha   90.00
_cell.angle_beta   90.00
_cell.angle_gamma   90.00
#
_symmetry.space_group_name_H-M   'P 1'
#
loop_
_entity.id
_entity.type
_entity.pdbx_description
1 polymer ?
#
loop_
_entity_poly.entity_id
_entity_poly.type
_entity_poly.pdbx_seq_one_letter_code
_entity_poly.pdbx_strand_id
1 'polypeptide(L)'
;MKELFNTLKKHLREFDSVSKQKAIDDLEWETQEMKHIFALATMGTFIGMPAAPLPVMLELFPDMHEEFAILLSKINTAHSPLSEQFSRLDAV
;
A
#
# COMPACT_ATOMS: atom_id res chain seq x y z
N MET A 1 -39.62 29.75 5.17
CA MET A 1 -38.23 30.17 4.83
C MET A 1 -37.18 29.69 5.83
N LYS A 2 -37.41 29.68 7.16
CA LYS A 2 -36.39 29.25 8.14
C LYS A 2 -36.02 27.75 8.08
N GLU A 3 -36.99 26.88 7.81
CA GLU A 3 -36.76 25.43 7.64
C GLU A 3 -35.80 25.12 6.48
N LEU A 4 -35.99 25.77 5.33
CA LEU A 4 -35.14 25.60 4.14
C LEU A 4 -33.67 25.98 4.41
N PHE A 5 -33.42 27.02 5.20
CA PHE A 5 -32.08 27.47 5.54
C PHE A 5 -31.38 26.52 6.53
N ASN A 6 -32.14 25.91 7.45
CA ASN A 6 -31.62 24.90 8.37
C ASN A 6 -31.27 23.60 7.65
N THR A 7 -32.10 23.16 6.70
CA THR A 7 -31.83 21.98 5.88
C THR A 7 -30.61 22.20 4.99
N LEU A 8 -30.47 23.39 4.38
CA LEU A 8 -29.29 23.74 3.58
C LEU A 8 -28.00 23.78 4.43
N LYS A 9 -28.07 24.34 5.65
CA LYS A 9 -26.96 24.34 6.60
C LYS A 9 -26.57 22.93 7.05
N LYS A 10 -27.54 22.02 7.18
CA LYS A 10 -27.30 20.62 7.50
C LYS A 10 -26.57 19.91 6.35
N HIS A 11 -27.05 20.07 5.12
CA HIS A 11 -26.40 19.49 3.94
C HIS A 11 -24.99 20.04 3.69
N LEU A 12 -24.76 21.33 3.94
CA LEU A 12 -23.40 21.91 3.87
C LEU A 12 -22.45 21.32 4.92
N ARG A 13 -22.94 21.04 6.13
CA ARG A 13 -22.13 20.39 7.18
C ARG A 13 -21.85 18.92 6.85
N GLU A 14 -22.83 18.21 6.30
CA GLU A 14 -22.66 16.83 5.84
C GLU A 14 -21.62 16.79 4.71
N PHE A 15 -21.71 17.70 3.74
CA PHE A 15 -20.73 17.79 2.65
C PHE A 15 -19.30 18.09 3.14
N ASP A 16 -19.13 19.05 4.06
CA ASP A 16 -17.83 19.36 4.68
C ASP A 16 -17.25 18.14 5.42
N SER A 17 -18.10 17.39 6.14
CA SER A 17 -17.66 16.17 6.83
C SER A 17 -17.22 15.07 5.87
N VAL A 18 -17.94 14.88 4.76
CA VAL A 18 -17.61 13.88 3.73
C VAL A 18 -16.32 14.28 3.01
N SER A 19 -16.16 15.56 2.67
CA SER A 19 -14.93 16.05 2.03
C SER A 19 -13.71 15.87 2.92
N LYS A 20 -13.84 16.09 4.23
CA LYS A 20 -12.75 15.85 5.19
C LYS A 20 -12.43 14.38 5.32
N GLN A 21 -13.46 13.53 5.42
CA GLN A 21 -13.26 12.09 5.47
C GLN A 21 -12.52 11.59 4.24
N LYS A 22 -12.93 12.03 3.05
CA LYS A 22 -12.28 11.64 1.80
C LYS A 22 -10.80 12.05 1.77
N ALA A 23 -10.48 13.26 2.23
CA ALA A 23 -9.09 13.72 2.31
C ALA A 23 -8.25 12.89 3.31
N ILE A 24 -8.84 12.45 4.42
CA ILE A 24 -8.17 11.57 5.39
C ILE A 24 -7.91 10.20 4.76
N ASP A 25 -8.92 9.62 4.11
CA ASP A 25 -8.81 8.32 3.45
C ASP A 25 -7.72 8.34 2.36
N ASP A 26 -7.64 9.43 1.60
CA ASP A 26 -6.64 9.61 0.54
C ASP A 26 -5.22 9.73 1.14
N LEU A 27 -5.04 10.46 2.25
CA LEU A 27 -3.76 10.57 2.95
C LEU A 27 -3.31 9.24 3.57
N GLU A 28 -4.25 8.48 4.14
CA GLU A 28 -3.97 7.16 4.69
C GLU A 28 -3.50 6.21 3.58
N TRP A 29 -4.20 6.21 2.44
CA TRP A 29 -3.80 5.43 1.26
C TRP A 29 -2.41 5.82 0.75
N GLU A 30 -2.14 7.12 0.61
CA GLU A 30 -0.84 7.62 0.12
C GLU A 30 0.30 7.24 1.09
N THR A 31 0.05 7.33 2.40
CA THR A 31 1.03 6.92 3.42
C THR A 31 1.38 5.45 3.31
N GLN A 32 0.38 4.58 3.11
CA GLN A 32 0.61 3.15 2.91
C GLN A 32 1.36 2.85 1.61
N GLU A 33 1.02 3.55 0.52
CA GLU A 33 1.72 3.37 -0.74
C GLU A 33 3.18 3.82 -0.66
N MET A 34 3.45 4.92 0.02
CA MET A 34 4.82 5.40 0.27
C MET A 34 5.64 4.37 1.04
N LYS A 35 5.06 3.73 2.06
CA LYS A 35 5.70 2.63 2.82
C LYS A 35 6.05 1.45 1.92
N HIS A 36 5.13 1.03 1.03
CA HIS A 36 5.38 -0.05 0.09
C HIS A 36 6.51 0.29 -0.89
N ILE A 37 6.49 1.49 -1.49
CA ILE A 37 7.53 1.94 -2.43
C ILE A 37 8.89 2.01 -1.70
N PHE A 38 8.90 2.53 -0.48
CA PHE A 38 10.12 2.58 0.34
C PHE A 38 10.67 1.20 0.66
N ALA A 39 9.82 0.22 0.96
CA ALA A 39 10.21 -1.18 1.15
C ALA A 39 10.80 -1.79 -0.13
N LEU A 40 10.26 -1.48 -1.30
CA LEU A 40 10.85 -1.91 -2.57
C LEU A 40 12.22 -1.26 -2.82
N ALA A 41 12.36 0.03 -2.53
CA ALA A 41 13.61 0.76 -2.72
C ALA A 41 14.73 0.29 -1.77
N THR A 42 14.39 -0.17 -0.56
CA THR A 42 15.36 -0.58 0.47
C THR A 42 15.61 -2.08 0.49
N MET A 43 14.56 -2.89 0.33
CA MET A 43 14.59 -4.35 0.47
C MET A 43 14.29 -5.10 -0.85
N GLY A 44 14.17 -4.38 -1.97
CA GLY A 44 13.92 -4.96 -3.29
C GLY A 44 14.94 -6.01 -3.74
N THR A 45 16.14 -6.03 -3.14
CA THR A 45 17.16 -7.06 -3.44
C THR A 45 16.67 -8.47 -3.13
N PHE A 46 15.80 -8.67 -2.15
CA PHE A 46 15.20 -9.99 -1.86
C PHE A 46 14.26 -10.50 -2.95
N ILE A 47 13.82 -9.61 -3.86
CA ILE A 47 12.97 -9.93 -5.01
C ILE A 47 13.68 -9.72 -6.35
N GLY A 48 15.01 -9.61 -6.33
CA GLY A 48 15.82 -9.42 -7.55
C GLY A 48 15.74 -8.01 -8.14
N MET A 49 15.21 -7.03 -7.40
CA MET A 49 15.26 -5.61 -7.79
C MET A 49 16.49 -4.91 -7.18
N PRO A 50 17.10 -3.95 -7.89
CA PRO A 50 18.15 -3.12 -7.30
C PRO A 50 17.56 -2.33 -6.12
N ALA A 51 18.24 -2.38 -4.98
CA ALA A 51 17.81 -1.70 -3.75
C ALA A 51 18.99 -1.08 -3.00
N ALA A 52 18.70 -0.45 -1.86
CA ALA A 52 19.69 0.21 -1.01
C ALA A 52 20.83 -0.75 -0.56
N PRO A 53 22.03 -0.21 -0.27
CA PRO A 53 23.13 -1.01 0.27
C PRO A 53 22.76 -1.71 1.59
N LEU A 54 23.32 -2.91 1.80
CA LEU A 54 23.01 -3.77 2.96
C LEU A 54 23.11 -3.06 4.34
N PRO A 55 24.10 -2.19 4.62
CA PRO A 55 24.17 -1.50 5.91
C PRO A 55 22.93 -0.63 6.20
N VAL A 56 22.43 0.09 5.20
CA VAL A 56 21.25 0.96 5.31
C VAL A 56 20.00 0.12 5.54
N MET A 57 19.89 -0.99 4.81
CA MET A 57 18.77 -1.92 4.96
C MET A 57 18.70 -2.51 6.37
N LEU A 58 19.85 -2.92 6.95
CA LEU A 58 19.90 -3.51 8.30
C LEU A 58 19.53 -2.51 9.40
N GLU A 59 19.89 -1.24 9.22
CA GLU A 59 19.52 -0.17 10.16
C GLU A 59 18.01 0.10 10.15
N LEU A 60 17.38 0.07 8.96
CA LEU A 60 15.95 0.30 8.78
C LEU A 60 15.08 -0.95 9.04
N PHE A 61 15.68 -2.15 9.07
CA PHE A 61 14.96 -3.41 9.17
C PHE A 61 14.00 -3.50 10.37
N PRO A 62 14.36 -3.05 11.59
CA PRO A 62 13.46 -3.10 12.75
C PRO A 62 12.17 -2.29 12.54
N ASP A 63 12.29 -1.14 11.87
CA ASP A 63 11.17 -0.21 11.64
C ASP A 63 10.27 -0.65 10.48
N MET A 64 10.73 -1.61 9.64
CA MET A 64 10.09 -2.03 8.40
C MET A 64 9.66 -3.50 8.39
N HIS A 65 9.55 -4.12 9.57
CA HIS A 65 9.26 -5.55 9.68
C HIS A 65 7.88 -5.92 9.09
N GLU A 66 6.89 -5.05 9.20
CA GLU A 66 5.54 -5.26 8.66
C GLU A 66 5.57 -5.26 7.13
N GLU A 67 6.25 -4.27 6.55
CA GLU A 67 6.39 -4.10 5.11
C GLU A 67 7.19 -5.24 4.50
N PHE A 68 8.22 -5.74 5.20
CA PHE A 68 8.95 -6.93 4.79
C PHE A 68 8.08 -8.18 4.77
N ALA A 69 7.21 -8.36 5.77
CA ALA A 69 6.25 -9.48 5.79
C ALA A 69 5.24 -9.39 4.63
N ILE A 70 4.75 -8.19 4.31
CA ILE A 70 3.87 -7.94 3.16
C ILE A 70 4.59 -8.26 1.85
N LEU A 71 5.85 -7.82 1.70
CA LEU A 71 6.67 -8.10 0.53
C LEU A 71 6.82 -9.61 0.32
N LEU A 72 7.19 -10.36 1.37
CA LEU A 72 7.31 -11.81 1.33
C LEU A 72 6.01 -12.51 0.99
N SER A 73 4.88 -12.06 1.56
CA SER A 73 3.57 -12.62 1.24
C SER A 73 3.23 -12.44 -0.24
N LYS A 74 3.49 -11.26 -0.82
CA LYS A 74 3.22 -10.99 -2.23
C LYS A 74 4.09 -11.83 -3.16
N ILE A 75 5.36 -12.07 -2.80
CA ILE A 75 6.23 -13.00 -3.54
C ILE A 75 5.62 -14.39 -3.57
N ASN A 76 5.25 -14.93 -2.41
CA ASN A 76 4.71 -16.28 -2.31
C ASN A 76 3.42 -16.44 -3.15
N THR A 77 2.56 -15.42 -3.11
CA THR A 77 1.36 -15.37 -3.96
C THR A 77 1.70 -15.27 -5.45
N ALA A 78 2.75 -14.55 -5.85
CA ALA A 78 3.15 -14.44 -7.27
C ALA A 78 3.87 -15.69 -7.79
N HIS A 79 4.60 -16.41 -6.93
CA HIS A 79 5.32 -17.63 -7.29
C HIS A 79 4.37 -18.79 -7.58
N SER A 80 3.23 -18.86 -6.90
CA SER A 80 2.27 -19.98 -7.04
C SER A 80 1.63 -20.06 -8.44
N PRO A 81 1.10 -18.96 -9.04
CA PRO A 81 0.55 -18.98 -10.39
C PRO A 81 1.62 -19.18 -11.47
N LEU A 82 2.80 -18.57 -11.33
CA LEU A 82 3.88 -18.73 -12.31
C LEU A 82 4.39 -20.18 -12.33
N SER A 83 4.58 -20.80 -11.16
CA SER A 83 4.97 -22.20 -11.06
C SER A 83 3.95 -23.12 -11.74
N GLU A 84 2.65 -22.85 -11.62
CA GLU A 84 1.61 -23.63 -12.29
C GLU A 84 1.65 -23.44 -13.81
N GLN A 85 1.86 -22.22 -14.29
CA GLN A 85 1.98 -21.94 -15.73
C GLN A 85 3.22 -22.61 -16.34
N PHE A 86 4.39 -22.51 -15.70
CA PHE A 86 5.61 -23.19 -16.15
C PHE A 86 5.46 -24.71 -16.11
N SER A 87 4.83 -25.27 -15.07
CA SER A 87 4.56 -26.71 -14.99
C SER A 87 3.65 -27.22 -16.11
N ARG A 88 2.75 -26.38 -16.65
CA ARG A 88 1.93 -26.73 -17.81
C ARG A 88 2.68 -26.62 -19.13
N LEU A 89 3.70 -25.75 -19.21
CA LEU A 89 4.54 -25.59 -20.40
C LEU A 89 5.60 -26.67 -20.53
N ASP A 90 6.18 -27.14 -19.41
CA ASP A 90 7.15 -28.25 -19.40
C ASP A 90 6.51 -29.63 -19.65
N ALA A 91 5.18 -29.72 -19.55
CA ALA A 91 4.41 -30.95 -19.78
C ALA A 91 3.97 -31.15 -21.24
N VAL A 92 4.43 -30.29 -22.17
CA VAL A 92 4.20 -30.35 -23.62
C VAL A 92 5.53 -30.52 -24.34
#